data_AF-A0A225VTN5-F1
#
_entry.id   AF-A0A225VTN5-F1
#
_cell.length_a   1.000
_cell.length_b   1.000
_cell.length_c   1.000
_cell.angle_alpha   90.00
_cell.angle_beta   90.00
_cell.angle_gamma   90.00
#
_symmetry.space_group_name_H-M   'P 1'
#
loop_
_entity.id
_entity.type
_entity.pdbx_description
1 polymer ?
#
loop_
_entity_poly.entity_id
_entity_poly.type
_entity_poly.pdbx_seq_one_letter_code
_entity_poly.pdbx_strand_id
1 'polypeptide(L)'
;MELAQFAEDRFARQEAGKELVVRVWQRSFQKDGPENDVERAVYQRLLNLAADHEDSDEKALTSMLLHDISAKMQYFDPEWGYIEASNIVSHVDDCIIALQELPKKQFLDPLSWDMPPHKAVVSVVEAVLLLFDVPLEVKVDDEDMWRGYWGLWIVKNIESHSRGWEWMSHNEPIGLFTKPYALSAENLDRVSELIQKSAQLARDDHRCWQYLPAYKCLRDWAGACVTYLHMIEHCLPEFDGYEAVQKLVTPPKRTPKENVWFRCETEDGIDYFYNRLYQSITLDRPEDFDGAHILPKNIPSIIRELIAETLEADVVIRLELERRGKQKIHAKLLEQDEWIECFDTRTQTKYYYSIRHYKMSPNPPEHGVFESYRESFAYASVLRLQAAYRRRRLEQKTRVRKAKRGVLPSFSSFANKGRA
;
A
#
# COMPACT_ATOMS: atom_id res chain seq x y z
N MET A 1 -30.90 -43.78 -19.57
CA MET A 1 -30.44 -44.93 -18.78
C MET A 1 -29.00 -44.71 -18.33
N GLU A 2 -28.08 -44.35 -19.24
CA GLU A 2 -26.68 -44.06 -18.91
C GLU A 2 -26.47 -42.90 -17.93
N LEU A 3 -27.25 -41.81 -18.00
CA LEU A 3 -27.13 -40.67 -17.06
C LEU A 3 -27.53 -41.01 -15.61
N ALA A 4 -28.38 -42.02 -15.40
CA ALA A 4 -28.78 -42.45 -14.06
C ALA A 4 -27.70 -43.34 -13.43
N GLN A 5 -27.10 -44.25 -14.21
CA GLN A 5 -25.96 -45.06 -13.78
C GLN A 5 -24.72 -44.20 -13.48
N PHE A 6 -24.42 -43.19 -14.30
CA PHE A 6 -23.33 -42.25 -14.01
C PHE A 6 -23.54 -41.45 -12.71
N ALA A 7 -24.78 -41.10 -12.38
CA ALA A 7 -25.11 -40.39 -11.15
C ALA A 7 -25.01 -41.30 -9.92
N GLU A 8 -25.46 -42.55 -10.03
CA GLU A 8 -25.36 -43.58 -8.98
C GLU A 8 -23.89 -43.98 -8.72
N ASP A 9 -23.08 -44.17 -9.76
CA ASP A 9 -21.66 -44.51 -9.63
C ASP A 9 -20.86 -43.37 -8.97
N ARG A 10 -21.18 -42.12 -9.29
CA ARG A 10 -20.54 -40.95 -8.67
C ARG A 10 -20.93 -40.81 -7.20
N PHE A 11 -22.21 -41.03 -6.87
CA PHE A 11 -22.69 -40.98 -5.49
C PHE A 11 -22.03 -42.09 -4.64
N ALA A 12 -21.91 -43.31 -5.16
CA ALA A 12 -21.25 -44.41 -4.48
C ALA A 12 -19.75 -44.17 -4.24
N ARG A 13 -19.04 -43.56 -5.20
CA ARG A 13 -17.61 -43.18 -5.03
C ARG A 13 -17.43 -42.09 -3.98
N GLN A 14 -18.32 -41.09 -3.99
CA GLN A 14 -18.29 -40.02 -2.99
C GLN A 14 -18.57 -40.53 -1.57
N GLU A 15 -19.45 -41.53 -1.44
CA GLU A 15 -19.76 -42.18 -0.17
C GLU A 15 -18.58 -43.04 0.33
N ALA A 16 -17.91 -43.76 -0.57
CA ALA A 16 -16.70 -44.52 -0.28
C ALA A 16 -15.53 -43.61 0.17
N GLY A 17 -15.35 -42.45 -0.46
CA GLY A 17 -14.36 -41.45 -0.06
C GLY A 17 -14.62 -40.90 1.34
N LYS A 18 -15.88 -40.64 1.69
CA LYS A 18 -16.27 -40.22 3.06
C LYS A 18 -15.99 -41.31 4.09
N GLU A 19 -16.32 -42.57 3.80
CA GLU A 19 -16.05 -43.69 4.70
C GLU A 19 -14.54 -43.85 4.93
N LEU A 20 -13.73 -43.65 3.89
CA LEU A 20 -12.28 -43.69 4.01
C LEU A 20 -11.74 -42.58 4.92
N VAL A 21 -12.25 -41.36 4.78
CA VAL A 21 -11.90 -40.24 5.67
C VAL A 21 -12.21 -40.56 7.13
N VAL A 22 -13.37 -41.17 7.41
CA VAL A 22 -13.73 -41.61 8.78
C VAL A 22 -12.73 -42.63 9.31
N ARG A 23 -12.36 -43.65 8.51
CA ARG A 23 -11.39 -44.68 8.92
C ARG A 23 -10.01 -44.08 9.20
N VAL A 24 -9.55 -43.16 8.34
CA VAL A 24 -8.28 -42.46 8.50
C VAL A 24 -8.31 -41.56 9.74
N TRP A 25 -9.42 -40.87 9.99
CA TRP A 25 -9.63 -40.05 11.18
C TRP A 25 -9.55 -40.88 12.47
N GLN A 26 -10.34 -41.95 12.55
CA GLN A 26 -10.33 -42.87 13.69
C GLN A 26 -8.95 -43.46 13.94
N ARG A 27 -8.22 -43.80 12.86
CA ARG A 27 -6.86 -44.32 12.96
C ARG A 27 -5.87 -43.31 13.55
N SER A 28 -5.98 -42.04 13.16
CA SER A 28 -5.03 -40.99 13.57
C SER A 28 -5.34 -40.43 14.95
N PHE A 29 -6.62 -40.20 15.27
CA PHE A 29 -7.05 -39.50 16.49
C PHE A 29 -7.68 -40.40 17.55
N GLN A 30 -8.01 -41.66 17.23
CA GLN A 30 -8.74 -42.58 18.10
C GLN A 30 -10.11 -42.03 18.57
N LYS A 31 -10.76 -41.24 17.70
CA LYS A 31 -12.06 -40.61 17.93
C LYS A 31 -13.01 -40.90 16.77
N ASP A 32 -14.31 -40.92 17.07
CA ASP A 32 -15.36 -41.16 16.06
C ASP A 32 -15.64 -39.93 15.16
N GLY A 33 -15.17 -38.75 15.55
CA GLY A 33 -15.32 -37.54 14.77
C GLY A 33 -14.62 -36.33 15.41
N PRO A 34 -14.70 -35.16 14.76
CA PRO A 34 -14.11 -33.92 15.27
C PRO A 34 -14.95 -33.30 16.39
N GLU A 35 -14.31 -32.94 17.50
CA GLU A 35 -14.95 -32.42 18.72
C GLU A 35 -14.87 -30.88 18.79
N ASN A 36 -13.74 -30.29 18.36
CA ASN A 36 -13.49 -28.85 18.39
C ASN A 36 -13.41 -28.25 16.97
N ASP A 37 -13.31 -26.92 16.88
CA ASP A 37 -13.32 -26.21 15.59
C ASP A 37 -12.07 -26.51 14.74
N VAL A 38 -10.91 -26.68 15.38
CA VAL A 38 -9.63 -27.09 14.78
C VAL A 38 -9.75 -28.47 14.10
N GLU A 39 -10.28 -29.44 14.83
CA GLU A 39 -10.52 -30.80 14.33
C GLU A 39 -11.54 -30.79 13.18
N ARG A 40 -12.59 -29.97 13.28
CA ARG A 40 -13.59 -29.84 12.19
C ARG A 40 -12.97 -29.27 10.92
N ALA A 41 -12.09 -28.28 11.03
CA ALA A 41 -11.40 -27.69 9.87
C ALA A 41 -10.55 -28.72 9.12
N VAL A 42 -9.77 -29.52 9.86
CA VAL A 42 -8.97 -30.60 9.27
C VAL A 42 -9.84 -31.70 8.69
N TYR A 43 -10.90 -32.11 9.40
CA TYR A 43 -11.84 -33.12 8.89
C TYR A 43 -12.51 -32.67 7.58
N GLN A 44 -12.96 -31.42 7.48
CA GLN A 44 -13.52 -30.85 6.25
C GLN A 44 -12.49 -30.82 5.11
N ARG A 45 -11.24 -30.48 5.40
CA ARG A 45 -10.17 -30.50 4.39
C ARG A 45 -9.93 -31.91 3.85
N LEU A 46 -9.95 -32.93 4.71
CA LEU A 46 -9.81 -34.33 4.28
C LEU A 46 -10.97 -34.77 3.39
N LEU A 47 -12.19 -34.34 3.70
CA LEU A 47 -13.35 -34.59 2.84
C LEU A 47 -13.20 -33.95 1.46
N ASN A 48 -12.70 -32.71 1.40
CA ASN A 48 -12.44 -32.02 0.14
C ASN A 48 -11.33 -32.72 -0.66
N LEU A 49 -10.22 -33.09 0.00
CA LEU A 49 -9.12 -33.82 -0.64
C LEU A 49 -9.56 -35.18 -1.19
N ALA A 50 -10.46 -35.88 -0.48
CA ALA A 50 -11.07 -37.11 -0.96
C ALA A 50 -11.98 -36.89 -2.18
N ALA A 51 -12.73 -35.77 -2.20
CA ALA A 51 -13.58 -35.41 -3.32
C ALA A 51 -12.77 -35.02 -4.58
N ASP A 52 -11.66 -34.32 -4.40
CA ASP A 52 -10.76 -33.91 -5.50
C ASP A 52 -10.04 -35.10 -6.14
N HIS A 53 -10.00 -36.24 -5.44
CA HIS A 53 -9.32 -37.47 -5.85
C HIS A 53 -10.25 -38.69 -5.87
N GLU A 54 -11.52 -38.48 -6.25
CA GLU A 54 -12.55 -39.53 -6.39
C GLU A 54 -12.14 -40.69 -7.33
N ASP A 55 -11.23 -40.45 -8.26
CA ASP A 55 -10.76 -41.45 -9.25
C ASP A 55 -9.45 -42.16 -8.84
N SER A 56 -8.85 -41.80 -7.70
CA SER A 56 -7.60 -42.39 -7.21
C SER A 56 -7.82 -43.76 -6.56
N ASP A 57 -6.82 -44.65 -6.62
CA ASP A 57 -6.84 -45.93 -5.90
C ASP A 57 -6.99 -45.69 -4.39
N GLU A 58 -7.77 -46.52 -3.70
CA GLU A 58 -8.05 -46.43 -2.26
C GLU A 58 -6.75 -46.38 -1.45
N LYS A 59 -5.73 -47.16 -1.83
CA LYS A 59 -4.42 -47.15 -1.16
C LYS A 59 -3.67 -45.83 -1.34
N ALA A 60 -3.69 -45.29 -2.55
CA ALA A 60 -3.05 -44.01 -2.85
C ALA A 60 -3.76 -42.89 -2.07
N LEU A 61 -5.10 -42.88 -2.11
CA LEU A 61 -5.91 -41.91 -1.38
C LEU A 61 -5.71 -42.01 0.14
N THR A 62 -5.66 -43.22 0.69
CA THR A 62 -5.34 -43.43 2.12
C THR A 62 -3.99 -42.85 2.49
N SER A 63 -2.97 -43.07 1.66
CA SER A 63 -1.62 -42.54 1.89
C SER A 63 -1.62 -41.01 1.87
N MET A 64 -2.33 -40.40 0.92
CA MET A 64 -2.46 -38.95 0.83
C MET A 64 -3.17 -38.34 2.05
N LEU A 65 -4.28 -38.95 2.48
CA LEU A 65 -5.03 -38.49 3.66
C LEU A 65 -4.19 -38.60 4.94
N LEU A 66 -3.46 -39.71 5.12
CA LEU A 66 -2.56 -39.88 6.27
C LEU A 66 -1.43 -38.86 6.24
N HIS A 67 -0.86 -38.61 5.06
CA HIS A 67 0.18 -37.60 4.89
C HIS A 67 -0.32 -36.19 5.24
N ASP A 68 -1.50 -35.80 4.74
CA ASP A 68 -2.11 -34.49 5.02
C ASP A 68 -2.41 -34.29 6.53
N ILE A 69 -2.84 -35.35 7.23
CA ILE A 69 -2.98 -35.33 8.69
C ILE A 69 -1.62 -35.15 9.36
N SER A 70 -0.64 -35.98 9.01
CA SER A 70 0.69 -35.92 9.63
C SER A 70 1.34 -34.53 9.47
N ALA A 71 1.19 -33.89 8.31
CA ALA A 71 1.69 -32.54 8.07
C ALA A 71 1.03 -31.48 8.99
N LYS A 72 -0.22 -31.69 9.41
CA LYS A 72 -0.95 -30.73 10.25
C LYS A 72 -0.83 -31.00 11.74
N MET A 73 -0.49 -32.22 12.13
CA MET A 73 -0.52 -32.66 13.52
C MET A 73 0.28 -31.78 14.47
N GLN A 74 1.42 -31.24 14.01
CA GLN A 74 2.24 -30.37 14.85
C GLN A 74 1.59 -29.02 15.22
N TYR A 75 0.58 -28.59 14.46
CA TYR A 75 -0.15 -27.34 14.71
C TYR A 75 -1.40 -27.52 15.58
N PHE A 76 -1.73 -28.77 15.96
CA PHE A 76 -2.78 -29.07 16.93
C PHE A 76 -2.36 -28.81 18.37
N ASP A 77 -1.05 -28.67 18.61
CA ASP A 77 -0.52 -28.44 19.95
C ASP A 77 -1.01 -27.07 20.46
N PRO A 78 -1.72 -27.00 21.60
CA PRO A 78 -2.12 -25.73 22.20
C PRO A 78 -0.94 -24.82 22.58
N GLU A 79 0.26 -25.39 22.74
CA GLU A 79 1.49 -24.63 22.97
C GLU A 79 2.03 -24.00 21.68
N TRP A 80 1.60 -24.47 20.51
CA TRP A 80 2.03 -23.92 19.23
C TRP A 80 1.35 -22.56 18.98
N GLY A 81 2.16 -21.51 18.90
CA GLY A 81 1.67 -20.17 18.68
C GLY A 81 2.74 -19.22 18.15
N TYR A 82 2.73 -17.99 18.67
CA TYR A 82 3.60 -16.93 18.17
C TYR A 82 5.09 -17.23 18.37
N ILE A 83 5.47 -17.87 19.47
CA ILE A 83 6.88 -18.10 19.81
C ILE A 83 7.49 -19.09 18.82
N GLU A 84 6.80 -20.19 18.56
CA GLU A 84 7.22 -21.25 17.65
C GLU A 84 7.31 -20.72 16.22
N ALA A 85 6.29 -20.00 15.77
CA ALA A 85 6.28 -19.36 14.46
C ALA A 85 7.42 -18.32 14.33
N SER A 86 7.65 -17.51 15.37
CA SER A 86 8.73 -16.52 15.39
C SER A 86 10.10 -17.18 15.36
N ASN A 87 10.28 -18.33 16.03
CA ASN A 87 11.54 -19.07 16.01
C ASN A 87 11.84 -19.62 14.61
N ILE A 88 10.83 -20.13 13.89
CA ILE A 88 10.98 -20.60 12.51
C ILE A 88 11.43 -19.45 11.60
N VAL A 89 10.74 -18.31 11.65
CA VAL A 89 11.07 -17.14 10.83
C VAL A 89 12.46 -16.58 11.19
N SER A 90 12.76 -16.45 12.47
CA SER A 90 14.07 -15.95 12.94
C SER A 90 15.21 -16.87 12.48
N HIS A 91 14.98 -18.19 12.47
CA HIS A 91 15.99 -19.14 11.99
C HIS A 91 16.28 -18.99 10.49
N VAL A 92 15.25 -18.72 9.67
CA VAL A 92 15.44 -18.40 8.25
C VAL A 92 16.23 -17.10 8.10
N ASP A 93 15.87 -16.04 8.84
CA ASP A 93 16.58 -14.76 8.82
C ASP A 93 18.06 -14.92 9.21
N ASP A 94 18.36 -15.66 10.28
CA ASP A 94 19.73 -15.94 10.73
C ASP A 94 20.53 -16.67 9.63
N CYS A 95 19.92 -17.63 8.95
CA CYS A 95 20.54 -18.34 7.84
C CYS A 95 20.80 -17.42 6.63
N ILE A 96 19.87 -16.51 6.32
CA ILE A 96 20.03 -15.51 5.26
C ILE A 96 21.20 -14.57 5.59
N ILE A 97 21.26 -14.07 6.83
CA ILE A 97 22.35 -13.19 7.29
C ILE A 97 23.69 -13.92 7.13
N ALA A 98 23.79 -15.15 7.62
CA ALA A 98 25.00 -15.96 7.50
C ALA A 98 25.41 -16.19 6.03
N LEU A 99 24.43 -16.45 5.15
CA LEU A 99 24.67 -16.60 3.70
C LEU A 99 25.21 -15.31 3.07
N GLN A 100 24.67 -14.15 3.43
CA GLN A 100 25.07 -12.84 2.89
C GLN A 100 26.46 -12.40 3.34
N GLU A 101 26.93 -12.86 4.50
CA GLU A 101 28.29 -12.57 5.00
C GLU A 101 29.38 -13.33 4.22
N LEU A 102 29.03 -14.41 3.53
CA LEU A 102 29.99 -15.23 2.81
C LEU A 102 30.46 -14.58 1.51
N PRO A 103 31.76 -14.67 1.18
CA PRO A 103 32.29 -14.10 -0.04
C PRO A 103 31.83 -14.92 -1.26
N LYS A 104 31.43 -14.22 -2.33
CA LYS A 104 30.98 -14.81 -3.60
C LYS A 104 31.90 -15.93 -4.13
N LYS A 105 33.21 -15.77 -3.95
CA LYS A 105 34.23 -16.76 -4.35
C LYS A 105 34.01 -18.14 -3.74
N GLN A 106 33.48 -18.23 -2.52
CA GLN A 106 33.22 -19.54 -1.89
C GLN A 106 32.09 -20.32 -2.57
N PHE A 107 31.23 -19.67 -3.34
CA PHE A 107 30.22 -20.33 -4.15
C PHE A 107 30.72 -20.61 -5.57
N LEU A 108 31.53 -19.71 -6.14
CA LEU A 108 31.99 -19.77 -7.53
C LEU A 108 33.24 -20.61 -7.75
N ASP A 109 34.24 -20.53 -6.87
CA ASP A 109 35.50 -21.28 -7.00
C ASP A 109 35.27 -22.81 -7.10
N PRO A 110 34.30 -23.41 -6.39
CA PRO A 110 33.97 -24.83 -6.54
C PRO A 110 33.44 -25.24 -7.93
N LEU A 111 32.93 -24.31 -8.73
CA LEU A 111 32.45 -24.61 -10.09
C LEU A 111 33.60 -24.92 -11.04
N SER A 112 34.81 -24.44 -10.75
CA SER A 112 36.00 -24.70 -11.56
C SER A 112 36.71 -26.01 -11.20
N TRP A 113 36.15 -26.81 -10.30
CA TRP A 113 36.73 -28.10 -9.93
C TRP A 113 36.51 -29.15 -11.03
N ASP A 114 37.51 -30.02 -11.22
CA ASP A 114 37.50 -31.04 -12.27
C ASP A 114 36.38 -32.08 -12.08
N MET A 115 35.93 -32.28 -10.83
CA MET A 115 34.88 -33.22 -10.46
C MET A 115 33.75 -32.51 -9.70
N PRO A 116 32.49 -32.97 -9.84
CA PRO A 116 31.39 -32.45 -9.04
C PRO A 116 31.62 -32.75 -7.55
N PRO A 117 31.03 -31.93 -6.66
CA PRO A 117 31.17 -32.12 -5.23
C PRO A 117 30.43 -33.37 -4.76
N HIS A 118 30.59 -33.68 -3.47
CA HIS A 118 29.93 -34.81 -2.83
C HIS A 118 28.40 -34.79 -3.06
N LYS A 119 27.76 -35.95 -3.24
CA LYS A 119 26.32 -36.08 -3.52
C LYS A 119 25.40 -35.34 -2.55
N ALA A 120 25.82 -35.23 -1.29
CA ALA A 120 25.09 -34.45 -0.28
C ALA A 120 24.98 -32.96 -0.65
N VAL A 121 26.03 -32.39 -1.25
CA VAL A 121 26.05 -31.00 -1.75
C VAL A 121 25.15 -30.86 -2.97
N VAL A 122 25.23 -31.81 -3.91
CA VAL A 122 24.39 -31.83 -5.12
C VAL A 122 22.91 -31.88 -4.74
N SER A 123 22.52 -32.73 -3.77
CA SER A 123 21.14 -32.78 -3.29
C SER A 123 20.66 -31.48 -2.64
N VAL A 124 21.54 -30.74 -1.95
CA VAL A 124 21.20 -29.42 -1.40
C VAL A 124 20.96 -28.41 -2.52
N VAL A 125 21.82 -28.42 -3.54
CA VAL A 125 21.70 -27.55 -4.69
C VAL A 125 20.42 -27.82 -5.49
N GLU A 126 20.08 -29.09 -5.72
CA GLU A 126 18.80 -29.50 -6.32
C GLU A 126 17.62 -28.97 -5.49
N ALA A 127 17.68 -29.10 -4.16
CA ALA A 127 16.67 -28.58 -3.25
C ALA A 127 16.52 -27.06 -3.36
N VAL A 128 17.62 -26.31 -3.45
CA VAL A 128 17.57 -24.84 -3.65
C VAL A 128 16.97 -24.45 -4.98
N LEU A 129 17.30 -25.16 -6.06
CA LEU A 129 16.73 -24.89 -7.38
C LEU A 129 15.21 -25.12 -7.39
N LEU A 130 14.74 -26.21 -6.76
CA LEU A 130 13.31 -26.50 -6.61
C LEU A 130 12.58 -25.49 -5.72
N LEU A 131 13.22 -25.01 -4.64
CA LEU A 131 12.68 -23.93 -3.81
C LEU A 131 12.44 -22.65 -4.61
N PHE A 132 13.21 -22.40 -5.67
CA PHE A 132 13.03 -21.25 -6.58
C PHE A 132 12.25 -21.59 -7.86
N ASP A 133 11.58 -22.75 -7.89
CA ASP A 133 10.80 -23.22 -9.04
C ASP A 133 11.57 -23.22 -10.36
N VAL A 134 12.86 -23.60 -10.29
CA VAL A 134 13.66 -23.79 -11.49
C VAL A 134 13.23 -25.11 -12.14
N PRO A 135 12.82 -25.11 -13.41
CA PRO A 135 12.40 -26.34 -14.08
C PRO A 135 13.60 -27.27 -14.26
N LEU A 136 13.51 -28.46 -13.65
CA LEU A 136 14.51 -29.52 -13.75
C LEU A 136 13.94 -30.70 -14.53
N GLU A 137 14.77 -31.36 -15.32
CA GLU A 137 14.40 -32.63 -15.94
C GLU A 137 14.32 -33.76 -14.88
N VAL A 138 13.48 -34.77 -15.11
CA VAL A 138 13.16 -35.82 -14.11
C VAL A 138 14.38 -36.70 -13.74
N LYS A 139 15.43 -36.72 -14.57
CA LYS A 139 16.65 -37.52 -14.37
C LYS A 139 17.89 -36.74 -14.81
N VAL A 140 18.23 -35.72 -14.05
CA VAL A 140 19.51 -35.02 -14.20
C VAL A 140 20.59 -35.78 -13.43
N ASP A 141 21.76 -35.97 -14.03
CA ASP A 141 22.89 -36.57 -13.33
C ASP A 141 23.61 -35.55 -12.41
N ASP A 142 24.50 -36.04 -11.55
CA ASP A 142 25.16 -35.16 -10.57
C ASP A 142 26.05 -34.08 -11.24
N GLU A 143 26.55 -34.34 -12.45
CA GLU A 143 27.44 -33.43 -13.18
C GLU A 143 26.66 -32.31 -13.88
N ASP A 144 25.60 -32.65 -14.59
CA ASP A 144 24.69 -31.72 -15.24
C ASP A 144 23.95 -30.86 -14.20
N MET A 145 23.58 -31.43 -13.05
CA MET A 145 23.00 -30.67 -11.94
C MET A 145 23.96 -29.60 -11.44
N TRP A 146 25.24 -29.96 -11.27
CA TRP A 146 26.25 -29.06 -10.72
C TRP A 146 26.75 -28.01 -11.73
N ARG A 147 27.12 -28.44 -12.94
CA ARG A 147 27.74 -27.58 -13.96
C ARG A 147 26.71 -26.89 -14.84
N GLY A 148 25.66 -27.59 -15.22
CA GLY A 148 24.59 -27.09 -16.07
C GLY A 148 23.63 -26.21 -15.29
N TYR A 149 22.80 -26.83 -14.44
CA TYR A 149 21.72 -26.12 -13.76
C TYR A 149 22.24 -25.14 -12.71
N TRP A 150 22.99 -25.66 -11.73
CA TRP A 150 23.48 -24.85 -10.62
C TRP A 150 24.51 -23.82 -11.07
N GLY A 151 25.52 -24.22 -11.85
CA GLY A 151 26.55 -23.30 -12.33
C GLY A 151 25.97 -22.08 -13.04
N LEU A 152 25.04 -22.29 -13.98
CA LEU A 152 24.36 -21.19 -14.68
C LEU A 152 23.49 -20.35 -13.74
N TRP A 153 22.76 -21.01 -12.84
CA TRP A 153 21.86 -20.32 -11.92
C TRP A 153 22.65 -19.50 -10.90
N ILE A 154 23.61 -20.09 -10.18
CA ILE A 154 24.34 -19.39 -9.12
C ILE A 154 25.16 -18.23 -9.67
N VAL A 155 25.78 -18.34 -10.85
CA VAL A 155 26.51 -17.22 -11.46
C VAL A 155 25.60 -16.02 -11.70
N LYS A 156 24.38 -16.24 -12.19
CA LYS A 156 23.40 -15.16 -12.39
C LYS A 156 22.88 -14.58 -11.07
N ASN A 157 22.71 -15.44 -10.05
CA ASN A 157 22.04 -15.09 -8.81
C ASN A 157 23.01 -14.66 -7.69
N ILE A 158 24.34 -14.83 -7.86
CA ILE A 158 25.37 -14.40 -6.90
C ILE A 158 25.83 -12.95 -7.13
N GLU A 159 25.72 -12.44 -8.36
CA GLU A 159 26.13 -11.06 -8.68
C GLU A 159 25.31 -10.02 -7.92
N SER A 160 24.09 -10.38 -7.52
CA SER A 160 23.22 -9.60 -6.64
C SER A 160 23.69 -9.47 -5.18
N HIS A 161 24.78 -10.15 -4.76
CA HIS A 161 25.50 -9.90 -3.49
C HIS A 161 26.23 -8.54 -3.49
N SER A 162 25.61 -7.45 -3.95
CA SER A 162 26.10 -6.10 -3.62
C SER A 162 25.92 -5.91 -2.11
N ARG A 163 27.01 -5.56 -1.41
CA ARG A 163 27.03 -5.37 0.03
C ARG A 163 25.96 -4.36 0.45
N GLY A 164 25.06 -4.75 1.35
CA GLY A 164 24.14 -3.82 2.00
C GLY A 164 22.82 -3.58 1.26
N TRP A 165 22.03 -2.68 1.82
CA TRP A 165 20.61 -2.41 1.55
C TRP A 165 20.28 -1.90 0.11
N GLU A 166 21.27 -1.96 -0.78
CA GLU A 166 21.32 -1.46 -2.17
C GLU A 166 20.59 -2.39 -3.17
N TRP A 167 20.27 -3.63 -2.78
CA TRP A 167 19.48 -4.55 -3.60
C TRP A 167 18.01 -4.12 -3.71
N MET A 168 17.50 -3.29 -2.79
CA MET A 168 16.14 -2.75 -2.87
C MET A 168 15.99 -1.55 -3.83
N SER A 169 17.08 -1.07 -4.48
CA SER A 169 17.05 0.06 -5.41
C SER A 169 17.22 -0.33 -6.89
N HIS A 170 17.28 -1.63 -7.20
CA HIS A 170 17.42 -2.13 -8.57
C HIS A 170 16.15 -2.92 -8.97
N ASN A 171 15.58 -2.57 -10.13
CA ASN A 171 14.25 -3.04 -10.57
C ASN A 171 14.20 -4.48 -11.09
N GLU A 172 15.31 -5.21 -11.08
CA GLU A 172 15.27 -6.67 -11.20
C GLU A 172 16.31 -7.30 -10.29
N PRO A 173 15.84 -8.09 -9.33
CA PRO A 173 16.50 -9.37 -9.12
C PRO A 173 15.55 -10.52 -8.75
N ILE A 174 15.81 -11.67 -9.40
CA ILE A 174 15.32 -13.01 -9.04
C ILE A 174 16.52 -13.68 -8.33
N GLY A 175 16.32 -14.37 -7.21
CA GLY A 175 17.38 -15.18 -6.61
C GLY A 175 17.53 -15.21 -5.09
N LEU A 176 18.35 -16.17 -4.65
CA LEU A 176 18.72 -16.50 -3.27
C LEU A 176 19.04 -15.30 -2.37
N PHE A 177 19.69 -14.27 -2.92
CA PHE A 177 20.20 -13.13 -2.13
C PHE A 177 19.35 -11.88 -2.22
N THR A 178 18.30 -11.89 -3.05
CA THR A 178 17.45 -10.71 -3.31
C THR A 178 16.01 -10.92 -2.96
N LYS A 179 15.52 -12.16 -3.04
CA LYS A 179 14.19 -12.55 -2.58
C LYS A 179 14.28 -13.91 -1.87
N PRO A 180 14.94 -13.97 -0.69
CA PRO A 180 15.14 -15.25 0.01
C PRO A 180 13.82 -15.90 0.48
N TYR A 181 12.72 -15.13 0.49
CA TYR A 181 11.37 -15.59 0.82
C TYR A 181 10.46 -15.84 -0.39
N ALA A 182 10.92 -15.57 -1.63
CA ALA A 182 10.14 -15.87 -2.84
C ALA A 182 10.34 -17.33 -3.24
N LEU A 183 9.84 -18.21 -2.38
CA LEU A 183 10.00 -19.65 -2.48
C LEU A 183 8.70 -20.29 -2.98
N SER A 184 8.83 -21.38 -3.74
CA SER A 184 7.71 -22.19 -4.20
C SER A 184 7.48 -23.37 -3.26
N ALA A 185 6.21 -23.58 -2.89
CA ALA A 185 5.77 -24.75 -2.13
C ALA A 185 5.46 -25.96 -3.03
N GLU A 186 5.43 -25.80 -4.37
CA GLU A 186 5.02 -26.86 -5.30
C GLU A 186 5.86 -28.14 -5.17
N ASN A 187 7.15 -27.99 -4.85
CA ASN A 187 8.11 -29.08 -4.74
C ASN A 187 8.49 -29.39 -3.28
N LEU A 188 7.71 -28.94 -2.28
CA LEU A 188 8.09 -29.01 -0.86
C LEU A 188 8.43 -30.42 -0.37
N ASP A 189 7.65 -31.44 -0.77
CA ASP A 189 7.91 -32.84 -0.40
C ASP A 189 9.27 -33.31 -0.93
N ARG A 190 9.54 -33.01 -2.21
CA ARG A 190 10.79 -33.38 -2.86
C ARG A 190 11.98 -32.66 -2.24
N VAL A 191 11.85 -31.37 -1.92
CA VAL A 191 12.88 -30.61 -1.22
C VAL A 191 13.16 -31.23 0.15
N SER A 192 12.11 -31.60 0.89
CA SER A 192 12.24 -32.26 2.20
C SER A 192 13.01 -33.58 2.12
N GLU A 193 12.70 -34.42 1.12
CA GLU A 193 13.44 -35.66 0.85
C GLU A 193 14.92 -35.39 0.56
N LEU A 194 15.23 -34.38 -0.26
CA LEU A 194 16.59 -34.05 -0.65
C LEU A 194 17.43 -33.54 0.53
N ILE A 195 16.84 -32.72 1.41
CA ILE A 195 17.50 -32.26 2.63
C ILE A 195 17.75 -33.43 3.58
N GLN A 196 16.77 -34.32 3.76
CA GLN A 196 16.94 -35.53 4.58
C GLN A 196 18.03 -36.45 4.00
N LYS A 197 18.04 -36.66 2.68
CA LYS A 197 19.06 -37.43 1.97
C LYS A 197 20.44 -36.82 2.15
N SER A 198 20.57 -35.49 2.07
CA SER A 198 21.83 -34.79 2.31
C SER A 198 22.37 -35.06 3.72
N ALA A 199 21.51 -34.97 4.74
CA ALA A 199 21.87 -35.24 6.14
C ALA A 199 22.28 -36.71 6.37
N GLN A 200 21.65 -37.66 5.67
CA GLN A 200 22.01 -39.09 5.72
C GLN A 200 23.35 -39.36 5.03
N LEU A 201 23.63 -38.69 3.91
CA LEU A 201 24.85 -38.87 3.14
C LEU A 201 26.07 -38.20 3.78
N ALA A 202 25.89 -37.05 4.44
CA ALA A 202 26.97 -36.31 5.07
C ALA A 202 26.48 -35.56 6.31
N ARG A 203 26.87 -36.07 7.49
CA ARG A 203 26.68 -35.40 8.78
C ARG A 203 27.47 -34.09 8.87
N ASP A 204 27.17 -33.25 9.86
CA ASP A 204 27.72 -31.89 10.01
C ASP A 204 29.26 -31.81 10.09
N ASP A 205 29.90 -32.87 10.57
CA ASP A 205 31.35 -33.01 10.72
C ASP A 205 32.03 -33.56 9.47
N HIS A 206 31.25 -33.99 8.46
CA HIS A 206 31.77 -34.57 7.24
C HIS A 206 32.65 -33.58 6.47
N ARG A 207 33.74 -34.09 5.89
CA ARG A 207 34.78 -33.27 5.24
C ARG A 207 34.25 -32.42 4.10
N CYS A 208 33.21 -32.86 3.38
CA CYS A 208 32.64 -32.08 2.28
C CYS A 208 32.17 -30.68 2.71
N TRP A 209 31.61 -30.57 3.92
CA TRP A 209 31.14 -29.29 4.47
C TRP A 209 32.28 -28.40 4.95
N GLN A 210 33.41 -29.00 5.36
CA GLN A 210 34.61 -28.25 5.74
C GLN A 210 35.27 -27.58 4.52
N TYR A 211 35.25 -28.24 3.37
CA TYR A 211 35.77 -27.69 2.11
C TYR A 211 34.80 -26.74 1.41
N LEU A 212 33.50 -26.84 1.71
CA LEU A 212 32.44 -26.05 1.09
C LEU A 212 31.57 -25.37 2.16
N PRO A 213 32.13 -24.43 2.95
CA PRO A 213 31.40 -23.79 4.05
C PRO A 213 30.17 -23.03 3.57
N ALA A 214 30.23 -22.40 2.39
CA ALA A 214 29.09 -21.72 1.80
C ALA A 214 27.91 -22.65 1.48
N TYR A 215 28.20 -23.87 1.02
CA TYR A 215 27.19 -24.88 0.73
C TYR A 215 26.67 -25.56 2.00
N LYS A 216 27.43 -25.55 3.09
CA LYS A 216 26.92 -25.90 4.42
C LYS A 216 25.88 -24.88 4.88
N CYS A 217 26.18 -23.58 4.79
CA CYS A 217 25.21 -22.54 5.10
C CYS A 217 23.97 -22.61 4.19
N LEU A 218 24.16 -22.96 2.90
CA LEU A 218 23.07 -23.17 1.95
C LEU A 218 22.15 -24.32 2.37
N ARG A 219 22.72 -25.42 2.86
CA ARG A 219 21.98 -26.56 3.41
C ARG A 219 21.15 -26.15 4.61
N ASP A 220 21.76 -25.43 5.55
CA ASP A 220 21.08 -25.00 6.77
C ASP A 220 19.93 -24.04 6.45
N TRP A 221 20.16 -23.10 5.53
CA TRP A 221 19.12 -22.22 4.99
C TRP A 221 17.99 -22.98 4.30
N ALA A 222 18.31 -23.93 3.41
CA ALA A 222 17.29 -24.72 2.72
C ALA A 222 16.45 -25.57 3.70
N GLY A 223 17.08 -26.11 4.75
CA GLY A 223 16.39 -26.79 5.84
C GLY A 223 15.44 -25.86 6.61
N ALA A 224 15.87 -24.64 6.92
CA ALA A 224 15.01 -23.62 7.52
C ALA A 224 13.86 -23.19 6.60
N CYS A 225 14.10 -23.13 5.29
CA CYS A 225 13.08 -22.81 4.30
C CYS A 225 12.00 -23.90 4.20
N VAL A 226 12.38 -25.17 4.33
CA VAL A 226 11.42 -26.28 4.39
C VAL A 226 10.48 -26.13 5.57
N THR A 227 11.00 -25.85 6.78
CA THR A 227 10.16 -25.67 7.97
C THR A 227 9.26 -24.44 7.87
N TYR A 228 9.78 -23.36 7.28
CA TYR A 228 9.02 -22.14 6.99
C TYR A 228 7.88 -22.36 5.99
N LEU A 229 8.15 -22.98 4.84
CA LEU A 229 7.12 -23.27 3.84
C LEU A 229 6.09 -24.26 4.37
N HIS A 230 6.52 -25.30 5.08
CA HIS A 230 5.62 -26.25 5.73
C HIS A 230 4.67 -25.54 6.72
N MET A 231 5.15 -24.55 7.47
CA MET A 231 4.30 -23.70 8.31
C MET A 231 3.29 -22.89 7.53
N ILE A 232 3.69 -22.28 6.42
CA ILE A 232 2.79 -21.47 5.59
C ILE A 232 1.71 -22.31 4.93
N GLU A 233 2.07 -23.49 4.42
CA GLU A 233 1.16 -24.35 3.66
C GLU A 233 0.18 -25.13 4.53
N HIS A 234 0.60 -25.51 5.74
CA HIS A 234 -0.16 -26.46 6.56
C HIS A 234 -0.81 -25.84 7.80
N CYS A 235 -0.44 -24.61 8.19
CA CYS A 235 -1.15 -23.90 9.26
C CYS A 235 -2.50 -23.37 8.74
N LEU A 236 -3.60 -23.89 9.29
CA LEU A 236 -4.96 -23.49 8.91
C LEU A 236 -5.45 -22.25 9.70
N PRO A 237 -6.39 -21.46 9.15
CA PRO A 237 -6.98 -20.29 9.82
C PRO A 237 -7.54 -20.53 11.21
N GLU A 238 -8.03 -21.74 11.46
CA GLU A 238 -8.67 -22.15 12.72
C GLU A 238 -7.66 -22.51 13.81
N PHE A 239 -6.36 -22.56 13.51
CA PHE A 239 -5.32 -22.87 14.49
C PHE A 239 -4.92 -21.62 15.29
N ASP A 240 -4.70 -21.77 16.59
CA ASP A 240 -4.44 -20.65 17.51
C ASP A 240 -3.24 -19.78 17.07
N GLY A 241 -2.20 -20.38 16.49
CA GLY A 241 -1.03 -19.65 15.98
C GLY A 241 -1.16 -19.05 14.58
N TYR A 242 -2.29 -19.22 13.87
CA TYR A 242 -2.42 -18.76 12.49
C TYR A 242 -2.30 -17.25 12.35
N GLU A 243 -2.92 -16.47 13.25
CA GLU A 243 -2.82 -15.02 13.22
C GLU A 243 -1.36 -14.55 13.40
N ALA A 244 -0.59 -15.26 14.23
CA ALA A 244 0.83 -15.00 14.40
C ALA A 244 1.63 -15.30 13.12
N VAL A 245 1.38 -16.46 12.49
CA VAL A 245 1.99 -16.82 11.20
C VAL A 245 1.67 -15.77 10.15
N GLN A 246 0.41 -15.36 10.01
CA GLN A 246 0.02 -14.32 9.07
C GLN A 246 0.75 -13.01 9.34
N LYS A 247 0.88 -12.58 10.60
CA LYS A 247 1.63 -11.35 10.95
C LYS A 247 3.12 -11.43 10.62
N LEU A 248 3.74 -12.60 10.77
CA LEU A 248 5.17 -12.81 10.55
C LEU A 248 5.52 -13.01 9.07
N VAL A 249 4.67 -13.74 8.34
CA VAL A 249 4.88 -14.11 6.93
C VAL A 249 4.40 -13.02 5.99
N THR A 250 3.34 -12.29 6.37
CA THR A 250 2.92 -11.13 5.59
C THR A 250 4.09 -10.16 5.56
N PRO A 251 4.61 -9.80 4.37
CA PRO A 251 5.66 -8.82 4.28
C PRO A 251 5.19 -7.60 5.07
N PRO A 252 6.01 -7.06 5.99
CA PRO A 252 5.63 -5.84 6.69
C PRO A 252 5.18 -4.87 5.60
N LYS A 253 4.00 -4.26 5.75
CA LYS A 253 3.50 -3.26 4.80
C LYS A 253 4.67 -2.38 4.49
N ARG A 254 5.23 -2.53 3.27
CA ARG A 254 6.53 -1.96 2.94
C ARG A 254 6.42 -0.52 3.39
N THR A 255 7.25 -0.08 4.34
CA THR A 255 7.56 1.34 4.39
C THR A 255 8.08 1.60 2.98
N PRO A 256 7.32 2.32 2.14
CA PRO A 256 7.60 2.35 0.71
C PRO A 256 9.04 2.81 0.56
N LYS A 257 9.90 1.93 0.05
CA LYS A 257 11.21 2.35 -0.41
C LYS A 257 10.92 3.23 -1.62
N GLU A 258 11.15 4.52 -1.39
CA GLU A 258 11.12 5.61 -2.35
C GLU A 258 9.72 6.00 -2.81
N ASN A 259 9.13 6.97 -2.11
CA ASN A 259 8.17 7.96 -2.62
C ASN A 259 7.91 7.82 -4.12
N VAL A 260 6.95 6.97 -4.48
CA VAL A 260 6.62 6.71 -5.89
C VAL A 260 5.99 7.96 -6.47
N TRP A 261 5.24 8.67 -5.63
CA TRP A 261 4.60 9.92 -5.97
C TRP A 261 5.31 11.10 -5.35
N PHE A 262 5.61 12.10 -6.16
CA PHE A 262 6.14 13.39 -5.70
C PHE A 262 5.08 14.47 -5.89
N ARG A 263 4.73 15.17 -4.81
CA ARG A 263 3.95 16.40 -4.91
C ARG A 263 4.85 17.53 -5.38
N CYS A 264 4.47 18.13 -6.50
CA CYS A 264 5.13 19.27 -7.10
C CYS A 264 4.17 20.45 -7.12
N GLU A 265 4.73 21.66 -7.18
CA GLU A 265 3.97 22.90 -7.18
C GLU A 265 4.48 23.80 -8.31
N THR A 266 3.59 24.33 -9.15
CA THR A 266 3.94 25.32 -10.18
C THR A 266 4.19 26.69 -9.56
N GLU A 267 4.77 27.63 -10.33
CA GLU A 267 4.99 29.01 -9.86
C GLU A 267 3.67 29.70 -9.43
N ASP A 268 2.55 29.35 -10.06
CA ASP A 268 1.20 29.84 -9.73
C ASP A 268 0.57 29.16 -8.50
N GLY A 269 1.30 28.21 -7.89
CA GLY A 269 0.88 27.44 -6.73
C GLY A 269 -0.10 26.32 -7.05
N ILE A 270 -0.10 25.77 -8.26
CA ILE A 270 -0.94 24.61 -8.62
C ILE A 270 -0.18 23.34 -8.25
N ASP A 271 -0.82 22.49 -7.45
CA ASP A 271 -0.28 21.17 -7.12
C ASP A 271 -0.45 20.22 -8.30
N TYR A 272 0.59 19.42 -8.57
CA TYR A 272 0.57 18.29 -9.48
C TYR A 272 1.42 17.15 -8.92
N PHE A 273 1.17 15.93 -9.38
CA PHE A 273 1.75 14.73 -8.82
C PHE A 273 2.53 13.98 -9.90
N TYR A 274 3.82 13.75 -9.64
CA TYR A 274 4.69 13.01 -10.55
C TYR A 274 4.87 11.58 -10.04
N ASN A 275 4.61 10.61 -10.89
CA ASN A 275 4.91 9.20 -10.62
C ASN A 275 6.29 8.86 -11.17
N ARG A 276 7.23 8.51 -10.30
CA ARG A 276 8.59 8.13 -10.71
C ARG A 276 8.66 6.80 -11.46
N LEU A 277 7.79 5.85 -11.11
CA LEU A 277 7.77 4.51 -11.71
C LEU A 277 7.25 4.57 -13.15
N TYR A 278 6.16 5.30 -13.37
CA TYR A 278 5.52 5.42 -14.68
C TYR A 278 6.01 6.62 -15.50
N GLN A 279 6.85 7.48 -14.91
CA GLN A 279 7.30 8.74 -15.51
C GLN A 279 6.13 9.54 -16.08
N SER A 280 5.07 9.66 -15.29
CA SER A 280 3.80 10.25 -15.70
C SER A 280 3.35 11.29 -14.70
N ILE A 281 2.62 12.29 -15.17
CA ILE A 281 2.10 13.37 -14.32
C ILE A 281 0.58 13.26 -14.22
N THR A 282 0.06 13.42 -13.01
CA THR A 282 -1.36 13.57 -12.76
C THR A 282 -1.64 14.89 -12.07
N LEU A 283 -2.78 15.49 -12.38
CA LEU A 283 -3.18 16.77 -11.80
C LEU A 283 -3.96 16.61 -10.50
N ASP A 284 -4.53 15.43 -10.30
CA ASP A 284 -5.34 15.09 -9.14
C ASP A 284 -4.56 14.11 -8.27
N ARG A 285 -4.82 14.17 -6.95
CA ARG A 285 -4.12 13.37 -5.95
C ARG A 285 -4.45 11.88 -6.17
N PRO A 286 -3.45 11.03 -6.42
CA PRO A 286 -3.64 9.59 -6.54
C PRO A 286 -4.15 8.96 -5.23
N GLU A 287 -4.92 7.87 -5.34
CA GLU A 287 -5.45 7.14 -4.17
C GLU A 287 -4.34 6.49 -3.34
N ASP A 288 -3.25 6.11 -3.99
CA ASP A 288 -2.04 5.49 -3.44
C ASP A 288 -0.93 6.50 -3.12
N PHE A 289 -1.26 7.80 -3.00
CA PHE A 289 -0.26 8.86 -2.79
C PHE A 289 0.52 8.71 -1.47
N ASP A 290 1.82 8.44 -1.59
CA ASP A 290 2.78 8.21 -0.49
C ASP A 290 3.72 9.42 -0.22
N GLY A 291 3.82 10.36 -1.17
CA GLY A 291 4.72 11.51 -1.17
C GLY A 291 4.46 12.65 -0.19
N ALA A 292 3.52 12.51 0.76
CA ALA A 292 3.04 13.62 1.59
C ALA A 292 4.11 14.22 2.51
N HIS A 293 5.15 13.45 2.82
CA HIS A 293 6.20 13.80 3.78
C HIS A 293 7.41 14.48 3.12
N ILE A 294 7.51 14.46 1.79
CA ILE A 294 8.53 15.19 1.04
C ILE A 294 7.97 16.55 0.62
N LEU A 295 8.55 17.62 1.18
CA LEU A 295 8.27 18.97 0.69
C LEU A 295 8.85 19.14 -0.73
N PRO A 296 8.19 19.88 -1.64
CA PRO A 296 8.68 20.13 -3.00
C PRO A 296 10.14 20.64 -3.05
N LYS A 297 10.54 21.41 -2.03
CA LYS A 297 11.89 21.97 -1.88
C LYS A 297 12.98 20.92 -1.59
N ASN A 298 12.60 19.73 -1.14
CA ASN A 298 13.49 18.64 -0.76
C ASN A 298 13.52 17.50 -1.80
N ILE A 299 12.87 17.67 -2.94
CA ILE A 299 12.94 16.70 -4.06
C ILE A 299 14.39 16.66 -4.59
N PRO A 300 15.02 15.47 -4.71
CA PRO A 300 16.37 15.31 -5.26
C PRO A 300 16.51 15.90 -6.67
N SER A 301 17.69 16.43 -7.01
CA SER A 301 17.95 17.11 -8.30
C SER A 301 17.67 16.22 -9.52
N ILE A 302 18.07 14.95 -9.47
CA ILE A 302 17.85 13.97 -10.55
C ILE A 302 16.35 13.80 -10.84
N ILE A 303 15.52 13.78 -9.79
CA ILE A 303 14.06 13.63 -9.95
C ILE A 303 13.44 14.91 -10.52
N ARG A 304 13.97 16.09 -10.17
CA ARG A 304 13.51 17.36 -10.76
C ARG A 304 13.78 17.45 -12.25
N GLU A 305 14.92 16.94 -12.71
CA GLU A 305 15.25 16.87 -14.13
C GLU A 305 14.25 15.98 -14.89
N LEU A 306 13.96 14.78 -14.36
CA LEU A 306 12.95 13.89 -14.94
C LEU A 306 11.54 14.48 -14.96
N ILE A 307 11.15 15.20 -13.90
CA ILE A 307 9.87 15.92 -13.87
C ILE A 307 9.81 16.98 -14.97
N ALA A 308 10.90 17.75 -15.15
CA ALA A 308 10.98 18.78 -16.18
C ALA A 308 10.90 18.17 -17.59
N GLU A 309 11.63 17.09 -17.86
CA GLU A 309 11.59 16.36 -19.12
C GLU A 309 10.18 15.82 -19.43
N THR A 310 9.52 15.25 -18.42
CA THR A 310 8.15 14.71 -18.56
C THR A 310 7.12 15.83 -18.83
N LEU A 311 7.25 16.97 -18.15
CA LEU A 311 6.40 18.15 -18.38
C LEU A 311 6.63 18.78 -19.76
N GLU A 312 7.87 18.77 -20.26
CA GLU A 312 8.18 19.28 -21.59
C GLU A 312 7.61 18.39 -22.69
N ALA A 313 7.65 17.06 -22.48
CA ALA A 313 7.12 16.07 -23.41
C ALA A 313 5.57 16.09 -23.48
N ASP A 314 4.88 16.32 -22.36
CA ASP A 314 3.41 16.32 -22.30
C ASP A 314 2.79 17.71 -22.47
N VAL A 315 2.55 18.08 -23.74
CA VAL A 315 1.92 19.35 -24.13
C VAL A 315 0.52 19.51 -23.55
N VAL A 316 -0.23 18.42 -23.38
CA VAL A 316 -1.63 18.46 -22.91
C VAL A 316 -1.68 18.81 -21.43
N ILE A 317 -0.86 18.15 -20.61
CA ILE A 317 -0.75 18.43 -19.18
C ILE A 317 -0.26 19.86 -18.93
N ARG A 318 0.71 20.35 -19.72
CA ARG A 318 1.21 21.73 -19.61
C ARG A 318 0.13 22.77 -19.85
N LEU A 319 -0.65 22.61 -20.93
CA LEU A 319 -1.76 23.53 -21.24
C LEU A 319 -2.85 23.51 -20.16
N GLU A 320 -3.11 22.35 -19.57
CA GLU A 320 -4.08 22.21 -18.48
C GLU A 320 -3.57 22.81 -17.17
N LEU A 321 -2.27 22.68 -16.85
CA LEU A 321 -1.64 23.38 -15.72
C LEU A 321 -1.71 24.89 -15.87
N GLU A 322 -1.43 25.42 -17.06
CA GLU A 322 -1.60 26.85 -17.35
C GLU A 322 -3.06 27.31 -17.20
N ARG A 323 -4.01 26.47 -17.63
CA ARG A 323 -5.45 26.75 -17.48
C ARG A 323 -5.84 26.83 -16.01
N ARG A 324 -5.41 25.86 -15.19
CA ARG A 324 -5.67 25.84 -13.74
C ARG A 324 -4.95 27.01 -13.04
N GLY A 325 -3.73 27.35 -13.46
CA GLY A 325 -2.99 28.53 -13.00
C GLY A 325 -3.74 29.83 -13.26
N LYS A 326 -4.16 30.06 -14.51
CA LYS A 326 -5.00 31.21 -14.90
C LYS A 326 -6.31 31.27 -14.12
N GLN A 327 -6.97 30.13 -13.88
CA GLN A 327 -8.18 30.06 -13.07
C GLN A 327 -7.92 30.40 -11.60
N LYS A 328 -6.82 29.95 -11.01
CA LYS A 328 -6.46 30.27 -9.62
C LYS A 328 -6.06 31.73 -9.46
N ILE A 329 -5.32 32.29 -10.42
CA ILE A 329 -5.03 33.73 -10.49
C ILE A 329 -6.34 34.50 -10.65
N HIS A 330 -7.24 34.08 -11.56
CA HIS A 330 -8.54 34.70 -11.74
C HIS A 330 -9.41 34.61 -10.48
N ALA A 331 -9.40 33.49 -9.75
CA ALA A 331 -10.11 33.33 -8.48
C ALA A 331 -9.52 34.24 -7.38
N LYS A 332 -8.19 34.35 -7.31
CA LYS A 332 -7.51 35.32 -6.42
C LYS A 332 -7.82 36.77 -6.81
N LEU A 333 -7.93 37.07 -8.10
CA LEU A 333 -8.35 38.38 -8.62
C LEU A 333 -9.84 38.65 -8.36
N LEU A 334 -10.70 37.62 -8.36
CA LEU A 334 -12.11 37.71 -7.97
C LEU A 334 -12.28 37.84 -6.45
N GLU A 335 -11.34 37.32 -5.67
CA GLU A 335 -11.20 37.63 -4.23
C GLU A 335 -10.74 39.08 -3.98
N GLN A 336 -10.22 39.80 -4.99
CA GLN A 336 -9.89 41.21 -4.87
C GLN A 336 -11.16 42.07 -4.85
N ASP A 337 -11.41 42.61 -3.64
CA ASP A 337 -12.27 43.74 -3.27
C ASP A 337 -13.37 44.19 -4.25
N GLU A 338 -14.62 43.99 -3.81
CA GLU A 338 -15.76 44.77 -4.27
C GLU A 338 -15.64 46.21 -3.76
N TRP A 339 -15.45 47.14 -4.69
CA TRP A 339 -15.41 48.57 -4.42
C TRP A 339 -16.72 49.23 -4.86
N ILE A 340 -17.34 49.96 -3.95
CA ILE A 340 -18.51 50.78 -4.27
C ILE A 340 -18.02 52.18 -4.62
N GLU A 341 -18.32 52.64 -5.84
CA GLU A 341 -18.21 54.06 -6.17
C GLU A 341 -19.29 54.81 -5.41
N CYS A 342 -18.89 55.75 -4.56
CA CYS A 342 -19.76 56.61 -3.76
C CYS A 342 -19.69 58.05 -4.26
N PHE A 343 -20.77 58.81 -4.09
CA PHE A 343 -20.82 60.23 -4.46
C PHE A 343 -20.98 61.12 -3.23
N ASP A 344 -20.04 62.04 -2.97
CA ASP A 344 -20.23 63.06 -1.94
C ASP A 344 -21.00 64.25 -2.51
N THR A 345 -22.26 64.38 -2.10
CA THR A 345 -23.13 65.49 -2.51
C THR A 345 -22.66 66.88 -2.08
N ARG A 346 -21.80 67.00 -1.05
CA ARG A 346 -21.33 68.30 -0.55
C ARG A 346 -20.17 68.84 -1.38
N THR A 347 -19.22 67.98 -1.72
CA THR A 347 -18.05 68.34 -2.52
C THR A 347 -18.25 68.06 -4.01
N GLN A 348 -19.33 67.37 -4.40
CA GLN A 348 -19.64 66.93 -5.76
C GLN A 348 -18.54 66.03 -6.36
N THR A 349 -17.84 65.28 -5.50
CA THR A 349 -16.73 64.39 -5.91
C THR A 349 -17.06 62.93 -5.63
N LYS A 350 -16.56 62.06 -6.50
CA LYS A 350 -16.65 60.61 -6.35
C LYS A 350 -15.53 60.10 -5.44
N TYR A 351 -15.79 59.04 -4.70
CA TYR A 351 -14.79 58.32 -3.90
C TYR A 351 -15.17 56.83 -3.85
N TYR A 352 -14.21 55.95 -3.59
CA TYR A 352 -14.39 54.50 -3.66
C TYR A 352 -14.25 53.91 -2.26
N TYR A 353 -15.18 53.02 -1.89
CA TYR A 353 -15.20 52.36 -0.59
C TYR A 353 -15.17 50.84 -0.73
N SER A 354 -14.21 50.20 -0.05
CA SER A 354 -14.11 48.74 0.04
C SER A 354 -14.92 48.24 1.23
N ILE A 355 -15.95 47.44 0.98
CA ILE A 355 -16.81 46.88 2.03
C ILE A 355 -16.03 45.91 2.91
N ARG A 356 -15.13 45.12 2.31
CA ARG A 356 -14.37 44.08 3.02
C ARG A 356 -13.31 44.66 3.95
N HIS A 357 -12.60 45.70 3.51
CA HIS A 357 -11.45 46.25 4.25
C HIS A 357 -11.74 47.56 5.00
N TYR A 358 -12.96 48.09 4.89
CA TYR A 358 -13.36 49.36 5.51
C TYR A 358 -12.44 50.54 5.15
N LYS A 359 -11.92 50.55 3.91
CA LYS A 359 -11.01 51.58 3.40
C LYS A 359 -11.71 52.50 2.40
N MET A 360 -11.33 53.78 2.42
CA MET A 360 -11.79 54.79 1.45
C MET A 360 -10.62 55.26 0.58
N SER A 361 -10.86 55.42 -0.72
CA SER A 361 -9.91 55.98 -1.68
C SER A 361 -10.55 57.14 -2.45
N PRO A 362 -9.86 58.29 -2.64
CA PRO A 362 -10.35 59.37 -3.48
C PRO A 362 -10.29 59.07 -4.98
N ASN A 363 -9.43 58.14 -5.39
CA ASN A 363 -9.23 57.73 -6.78
C ASN A 363 -9.66 56.27 -6.99
N PRO A 364 -10.09 55.87 -8.21
CA PRO A 364 -10.40 54.49 -8.51
C PRO A 364 -9.15 53.61 -8.25
N PRO A 365 -9.27 52.57 -7.41
CA PRO A 365 -8.25 51.54 -7.26
C PRO A 365 -7.87 50.90 -8.60
N GLU A 366 -6.62 50.49 -8.75
CA GLU A 366 -6.11 49.89 -9.99
C GLU A 366 -6.75 48.54 -10.32
N HIS A 367 -7.26 47.83 -9.30
CA HIS A 367 -7.90 46.51 -9.43
C HIS A 367 -9.15 46.40 -8.54
N GLY A 368 -10.20 45.74 -9.03
CA GLY A 368 -11.45 45.44 -8.29
C GLY A 368 -12.70 45.42 -9.18
N VAL A 369 -13.80 44.88 -8.63
CA VAL A 369 -15.15 44.95 -9.25
C VAL A 369 -15.85 46.22 -8.74
N PHE A 370 -16.31 47.07 -9.66
CA PHE A 370 -16.91 48.36 -9.34
C PHE A 370 -18.43 48.33 -9.44
N GLU A 371 -19.11 48.56 -8.32
CA GLU A 371 -20.55 48.80 -8.31
C GLU A 371 -20.83 50.31 -8.25
N SER A 372 -21.67 50.83 -9.16
CA SER A 372 -22.01 52.25 -9.19
C SER A 372 -22.91 52.64 -8.01
N TYR A 373 -22.74 53.85 -7.46
CA TYR A 373 -23.63 54.42 -6.43
C TYR A 373 -25.12 54.40 -6.82
N ARG A 374 -25.45 54.36 -8.13
CA ARG A 374 -26.83 54.34 -8.62
C ARG A 374 -27.49 52.97 -8.49
N GLU A 375 -26.70 51.91 -8.54
CA GLU A 375 -27.16 50.53 -8.56
C GLU A 375 -26.94 49.86 -7.19
N SER A 376 -26.01 50.37 -6.39
CA SER A 376 -25.67 49.81 -5.08
C SER A 376 -26.79 49.99 -4.04
N PHE A 377 -27.37 48.86 -3.63
CA PHE A 377 -28.42 48.79 -2.61
C PHE A 377 -27.92 49.26 -1.23
N ALA A 378 -26.66 48.99 -0.91
CA ALA A 378 -26.02 49.40 0.35
C ALA A 378 -25.90 50.92 0.43
N TYR A 379 -25.42 51.58 -0.64
CA TYR A 379 -25.31 53.03 -0.69
C TYR A 379 -26.67 53.73 -0.59
N ALA A 380 -27.68 53.22 -1.32
CA ALA A 380 -29.06 53.74 -1.23
C ALA A 380 -29.64 53.63 0.19
N SER A 381 -29.34 52.53 0.90
CA SER A 381 -29.81 52.30 2.27
C SER A 381 -29.17 53.26 3.28
N VAL A 382 -27.87 53.55 3.16
CA VAL A 382 -27.17 54.53 4.01
C VAL A 382 -27.74 55.94 3.80
N LEU A 383 -27.98 56.35 2.54
CA LEU A 383 -28.60 57.65 2.26
C LEU A 383 -30.00 57.75 2.88
N ARG A 384 -30.81 56.69 2.80
CA ARG A 384 -32.13 56.64 3.44
C ARG A 384 -32.04 56.77 4.97
N LEU A 385 -31.09 56.08 5.61
CA LEU A 385 -30.85 56.20 7.05
C LEU A 385 -30.40 57.62 7.45
N GLN A 386 -29.48 58.21 6.71
CA GLN A 386 -29.02 59.59 6.95
C GLN A 386 -30.16 60.60 6.75
N ALA A 387 -30.97 60.44 5.71
CA ALA A 387 -32.15 61.27 5.47
C ALA A 387 -33.19 61.12 6.59
N ALA A 388 -33.47 59.89 7.03
CA ALA A 388 -34.38 59.62 8.15
C ALA A 388 -33.88 60.23 9.46
N TYR A 389 -32.57 60.16 9.74
CA TYR A 389 -31.96 60.77 10.91
C TYR A 389 -32.04 62.31 10.87
N ARG A 390 -31.71 62.93 9.72
CA ARG A 390 -31.86 64.39 9.52
C ARG A 390 -33.30 64.83 9.70
N ARG A 391 -34.26 64.07 9.15
CA ARG A 391 -35.70 64.30 9.32
C ARG A 391 -36.10 64.25 10.79
N ARG A 392 -35.74 63.19 11.53
CA ARG A 392 -36.02 63.08 12.98
C ARG A 392 -35.45 64.26 13.77
N ARG A 393 -34.21 64.67 13.48
CA ARG A 393 -33.57 65.83 14.14
C ARG A 393 -34.28 67.14 13.83
N LEU A 394 -34.76 67.33 12.60
CA LEU A 394 -35.56 68.49 12.21
C LEU A 394 -36.95 68.47 12.87
N GLU A 395 -37.61 67.32 12.92
CA GLU A 395 -38.89 67.12 13.61
C GLU A 395 -38.75 67.41 15.10
N GLN A 396 -37.67 66.99 15.74
CA GLN A 396 -37.39 67.32 17.14
C GLN A 396 -37.16 68.82 17.33
N LYS A 397 -36.34 69.45 16.48
CA LYS A 397 -36.12 70.92 16.54
C LYS A 397 -37.41 71.71 16.32
N THR A 398 -38.25 71.29 15.38
CA THR A 398 -39.54 71.93 15.10
C THR A 398 -40.56 71.70 16.21
N ARG A 399 -40.62 70.50 16.80
CA ARG A 399 -41.41 70.23 18.02
C ARG A 399 -40.96 71.10 19.20
N VAL A 400 -39.66 71.22 19.45
CA VAL A 400 -39.11 72.10 20.49
C VAL A 400 -39.46 73.58 20.22
N ARG A 401 -39.37 74.04 18.97
CA ARG A 401 -39.78 75.41 18.61
C ARG A 401 -41.29 75.63 18.75
N LYS A 402 -42.13 74.66 18.36
CA LYS A 402 -43.59 74.73 18.56
C LYS A 402 -43.96 74.70 20.05
N ALA A 403 -43.30 73.88 20.86
CA ALA A 403 -43.47 73.86 22.31
C ALA A 403 -43.07 75.20 22.95
N LYS A 404 -41.94 75.80 22.55
CA LYS A 404 -41.57 77.17 22.98
C LYS A 404 -42.59 78.22 22.55
N ARG A 405 -43.21 78.06 21.37
CA ARG A 405 -44.26 78.97 20.88
C ARG A 405 -45.61 78.80 21.61
N GLY A 406 -45.89 77.61 22.16
CA GLY A 406 -47.07 77.34 23.00
C GLY A 406 -46.94 77.77 24.46
N VAL A 407 -45.73 78.12 24.92
CA VAL A 407 -45.44 78.64 26.29
C VAL A 407 -45.29 80.18 26.29
N LEU A 408 -45.29 80.82 25.11
CA LEU A 408 -45.41 82.27 25.02
C LEU A 408 -46.90 82.65 25.17
N PRO A 409 -47.25 83.68 25.98
CA PRO A 409 -48.64 84.05 26.19
C PRO A 409 -49.30 84.42 24.86
N SER A 410 -50.43 83.78 24.56
CA SER A 410 -51.23 84.15 23.39
C SER A 410 -51.79 85.54 23.64
N PHE A 411 -51.34 86.55 22.89
CA PHE A 411 -52.05 87.82 22.81
C PHE A 411 -53.35 87.58 22.05
N SER A 412 -54.43 87.30 22.80
CA SER A 412 -55.79 87.46 22.31
C SER A 412 -56.02 88.95 21.97
N SER A 413 -56.39 89.18 20.72
CA SER A 413 -57.12 90.36 20.22
C SER A 413 -56.61 91.76 20.65
N PHE A 414 -55.69 92.33 19.87
CA PHE A 414 -55.75 93.76 19.54
C PHE A 414 -56.28 93.91 18.11
N ALA A 415 -57.58 93.62 17.95
CA ALA A 415 -58.32 93.94 16.74
C ALA A 415 -59.76 94.25 17.10
N ASN A 416 -59.98 95.34 17.85
CA ASN A 416 -61.10 96.24 17.55
C ASN A 416 -60.97 97.55 18.34
N LYS A 417 -60.53 98.59 17.61
CA LYS A 417 -60.75 100.05 17.75
C LYS A 417 -59.58 100.74 17.05
N GLY A 418 -59.74 101.52 15.99
CA GLY A 418 -60.93 101.94 15.27
C GLY A 418 -60.48 102.88 14.14
N ARG A 419 -61.16 102.80 13.00
CA ARG A 419 -61.57 103.95 12.19
C ARG A 419 -63.08 103.72 12.00
N ALA A 420 -63.98 104.64 12.32
CA ALA A 420 -63.84 106.07 12.59
C ALA A 420 -63.91 106.44 14.08
#